data_AF-A0A9D5W3N7-F1
#
_entry.id   AF-A0A9D5W3N7-F1
#
_cell.length_a   1.000
_cell.length_b   1.000
_cell.length_c   1.000
_cell.angle_alpha   90.00
_cell.angle_beta   90.00
_cell.angle_gamma   90.00
#
_symmetry.space_group_name_H-M   'P 1'
#
loop_
_entity.id
_entity.type
_entity.pdbx_description
1 polymer ?
#
loop_
_entity_poly.entity_id
_entity_poly.type
_entity_poly.pdbx_seq_one_letter_code
_entity_poly.pdbx_strand_id
1 'polypeptide(L)' 'MEGFSEAVVIRGQECPYDPARHLARILCANCSHTNEVEVWIEKGEPAFMGFVCEKCGFWNGPQ' A
#
# COMPACT_ATOMS: atom_id res chain seq x y z
N MET A 1 16.58 3.79 10.19
CA MET A 1 15.75 3.64 8.97
C MET A 1 14.52 2.88 9.43
N GLU A 2 13.65 3.59 10.15
CA GLU A 2 12.53 3.02 10.90
C GLU A 2 11.28 3.76 10.45
N GLY A 3 10.24 3.00 10.13
CA GLY A 3 8.96 3.52 9.64
C GLY A 3 8.04 2.35 9.33
N PHE A 4 8.46 1.48 8.41
CA PHE A 4 7.72 0.26 8.06
C PHE A 4 7.98 -0.89 9.05
N SER A 5 7.47 -0.77 10.27
CA SER A 5 7.66 -1.75 11.35
C SER A 5 6.59 -2.84 11.41
N GLU A 6 5.48 -2.66 10.69
CA GLU A 6 4.35 -3.58 10.67
C GLU A 6 4.09 -4.11 9.25
N ALA A 7 3.11 -5.00 9.11
CA ALA A 7 2.65 -5.50 7.83
C ALA A 7 1.12 -5.52 7.77
N VAL A 8 0.58 -5.21 6.58
CA VAL A 8 -0.84 -5.30 6.27
C VAL A 8 -1.04 -6.18 5.04
N VAL A 9 -2.18 -6.87 4.95
CA VAL A 9 -2.49 -7.70 3.78
C VAL A 9 -3.33 -6.89 2.80
N ILE A 10 -2.76 -6.55 1.64
CA ILE A 10 -3.45 -5.82 0.58
C ILE A 10 -3.46 -6.69 -0.67
N ARG A 11 -4.65 -6.95 -1.22
CA ARG A 11 -4.85 -7.85 -2.38
C ARG A 11 -4.18 -9.22 -2.20
N GLY A 12 -4.23 -9.76 -0.98
CA GLY A 12 -3.61 -11.04 -0.63
C GLY A 12 -2.08 -11.02 -0.56
N GLN A 13 -1.45 -9.86 -0.63
CA GLN A 13 0.00 -9.69 -0.48
C GLN A 13 0.33 -9.03 0.85
N GLU A 14 1.36 -9.54 1.53
CA GLU A 14 1.91 -8.90 2.72
C GLU A 14 2.71 -7.65 2.29
N CYS A 15 2.24 -6.49 2.73
CA CYS A 15 2.81 -5.20 2.41
C CYS A 15 3.41 -4.58 3.67
N PRO A 16 4.69 -4.14 3.65
CA PRO A 16 5.25 -3.37 4.76
C PRO A 16 4.42 -2.13 5.05
N TYR A 17 4.15 -1.86 6.32
CA TYR A 17 3.27 -0.80 6.79
C TYR A 17 3.94 0.04 7.88
N ASP A 18 3.80 1.36 7.74
CA ASP A 18 4.18 2.37 8.71
C ASP A 18 2.92 2.88 9.43
N PRO A 19 2.64 2.43 10.67
CA PRO A 19 1.45 2.82 11.41
C PRO A 19 1.49 4.28 11.88
N ALA A 20 2.68 4.89 12.01
CA ALA A 20 2.82 6.27 12.44
C ALA A 20 2.48 7.25 11.31
N ARG A 21 2.76 6.86 10.06
CA ARG A 21 2.48 7.67 8.85
C ARG A 21 1.25 7.20 8.08
N HIS A 22 0.64 6.08 8.46
CA HIS A 22 -0.44 5.42 7.72
C HIS A 22 -0.05 5.10 6.27
N LEU A 23 1.18 4.61 6.05
CA LEU A 23 1.70 4.30 4.72
C LEU A 23 2.02 2.82 4.55
N ALA A 24 1.54 2.20 3.48
CA ALA A 24 1.95 0.87 3.08
C ALA A 24 2.78 0.90 1.79
N ARG A 25 3.71 -0.04 1.65
CA ARG A 25 4.47 -0.27 0.41
C ARG A 25 3.76 -1.31 -0.45
N ILE A 26 3.12 -0.84 -1.51
CA ILE A 26 2.28 -1.67 -2.39
C ILE A 26 2.94 -1.79 -3.77
N LEU A 27 2.96 -3.00 -4.31
CA LEU A 27 3.44 -3.25 -5.67
C LEU A 27 2.39 -2.82 -6.70
N CYS A 28 2.84 -2.14 -7.75
CA CYS A 28 2.00 -1.89 -8.91
C CYS A 28 1.68 -3.20 -9.64
N ALA A 29 0.40 -3.45 -9.90
CA ALA A 29 -0.07 -4.65 -10.57
C ALA A 29 0.43 -4.79 -12.03
N ASN A 30 0.85 -3.67 -12.66
CA ASN A 30 1.30 -3.66 -14.05
C ASN A 30 2.84 -3.79 -14.19
N CYS A 31 3.62 -3.11 -13.35
CA CYS A 31 5.08 -3.03 -13.53
C CYS A 31 5.89 -3.45 -12.30
N SER A 32 5.23 -3.91 -11.23
CA SER A 32 5.83 -4.34 -9.97
C SER A 32 6.70 -3.29 -9.28
N HIS A 33 6.51 -2.01 -9.60
CA HIS A 33 7.15 -0.91 -8.88
C HIS A 33 6.51 -0.75 -7.49
N THR A 34 7.32 -0.56 -6.46
CA THR A 34 6.84 -0.30 -5.10
C THR A 34 6.41 1.16 -4.97
N ASN A 35 5.20 1.39 -4.48
CA ASN A 35 4.67 2.74 -4.21
C ASN A 35 4.35 2.84 -2.72
N GLU A 36 4.57 4.02 -2.12
CA GLU A 36 4.10 4.33 -0.78
C GLU A 36 2.66 4.89 -0.89
N VAL A 37 1.72 4.23 -0.25
CA VAL A 37 0.29 4.48 -0.41
C VAL A 37 -0.33 4.69 0.95
N GLU A 38 -1.18 5.70 1.10
CA GLU A 38 -1.95 5.88 2.32
C GLU A 38 -2.94 4.73 2.53
N VAL A 39 -2.85 4.10 3.70
CA VAL A 39 -3.68 2.98 4.11
C VAL A 39 -4.15 3.22 5.54
N TRP A 40 -5.47 3.16 5.72
CA TRP A 40 -6.12 3.26 7.02
C TRP A 40 -6.56 1.88 7.50
N ILE A 41 -6.49 1.64 8.80
CA ILE A 41 -7.00 0.40 9.39
C ILE A 41 -8.40 0.65 9.94
N GLU A 42 -9.42 0.15 9.25
CA GLU A 42 -10.82 0.28 9.66
C GLU A 42 -11.34 -1.07 10.14
N LYS A 43 -11.75 -1.15 11.41
CA LYS A 43 -12.26 -2.39 12.03
C LYS A 43 -11.30 -3.60 11.90
N GLY A 44 -10.00 -3.34 11.83
CA GLY A 44 -8.96 -4.36 11.68
C GLY A 44 -8.60 -4.71 10.24
N GLU A 45 -9.29 -4.12 9.25
CA GLU A 45 -9.02 -4.36 7.83
C GLU A 45 -8.33 -3.15 7.18
N PRO A 46 -7.35 -3.35 6.29
CA PRO A 46 -6.71 -2.26 5.57
C PRO A 46 -7.63 -1.70 4.47
N ALA A 47 -7.85 -0.39 4.52
CA ALA A 47 -8.62 0.38 3.56
C ALA A 47 -7.73 1.43 2.88
N PHE A 48 -7.82 1.53 1.56
CA PHE A 48 -7.11 2.54 0.77
C PHE A 48 -7.95 2.96 -0.44
N MET A 49 -7.70 4.15 -0.99
CA MET A 49 -8.50 4.72 -2.09
C MET A 49 -8.03 4.30 -3.50
N GLY A 50 -6.94 3.54 -3.59
CA GLY A 50 -6.21 3.31 -4.83
C GLY A 50 -5.13 4.36 -5.11
N PHE A 51 -4.25 4.08 -6.06
CA PHE A 51 -3.13 4.96 -6.40
C PHE A 51 -2.73 4.85 -7.88
N VAL A 52 -2.23 5.95 -8.44
CA VAL A 52 -1.56 5.92 -9.75
C VAL A 52 -0.08 5.58 -9.52
N CYS A 53 0.45 4.59 -10.24
CA CYS A 53 1.84 4.21 -10.11
C CYS A 53 2.77 5.35 -10.57
N GLU A 54 3.69 5.78 -9.69
CA GLU A 54 4.63 6.87 -9.98
C GLU A 54 5.59 6.55 -11.15
N LYS A 55 5.80 5.26 -11.44
CA LYS A 55 6.71 4.81 -12.50
C LYS A 55 6.03 4.65 -13.87
N CYS A 56 4.84 4.06 -13.92
CA CYS A 56 4.21 3.67 -15.20
C CYS A 56 2.85 4.32 -15.48
N GLY A 57 2.33 5.14 -14.56
CA GLY A 57 1.04 5.81 -14.73
C GLY A 57 -0.19 4.90 -14.64
N PHE A 58 -0.01 3.60 -14.39
CA PHE A 58 -1.11 2.66 -14.25
C PHE A 58 -1.92 2.92 -12.97
N TRP A 59 -3.26 2.94 -13.09
CA TRP A 59 -4.17 3.05 -11.95
C TRP A 59 -4.31 1.71 -11.22
N ASN A 60 -3.99 1.71 -9.93
CA ASN A 60 -4.13 0.57 -9.03
C ASN A 60 -5.33 0.81 -8.10
N GLY A 61 -6.51 0.33 -8.49
CA GLY A 61 -7.76 0.54 -7.74
C GLY A 61 -7.86 -0.28 -6.43
N PRO A 62 -8.79 0.04 -5.53
CA PRO A 62 -8.86 -0.55 -4.18
C PRO A 62 -9.30 -2.03 -4.08
N GLN A 63 -9.47 -2.73 -5.21
CA GLN A 63 -9.85 -4.16 -5.28
C GLN A 63 -8.72 -5.02 -5.84
#